data_AF-A0A7X5ZJW2-F1
#
_entry.id   AF-A0A7X5ZJW2-F1
#
_cell.length_a   1.000
_cell.length_b   1.000
_cell.length_c   1.000
_cell.angle_alpha   90.00
_cell.angle_beta   90.00
_cell.angle_gamma   90.00
#
_symmetry.space_group_name_H-M   'P 1'
#
loop_
_entity.id
_entity.type
_entity.pdbx_description
1 polymer ?
#
loop_
_entity_poly.entity_id
_entity_poly.type
_entity_poly.pdbx_seq_one_letter_code
_entity_poly.pdbx_strand_id
1 'polypeptide(L)'
;MKSTLLVSMLLASIFLCFSSTSRAQVIDIQPGSGNIAGILAEDAAIYASAMRQGILALDPVVTQKDGKSVLGRNNRNFLNKIQANAQKATLSRITYEDPAGKTISVHARSGKPITRIISGIAAAPVSADGSGSTGATSDGATTDGAYASEADDIALDATESAWYPPDTDSDVRALILSSDDSIVEASAETAGPNIGKVIHGSDAELKSLRKLEQLINEGRVARGGQLTGYVSKTVCHSCRRAFSEFSNEYNVNGKMYYLNETPDVSDDALKSSRQSSDALLVERKTINKTYFSFSGDIEGNAALPWGRQPFNASALTNMERGETIIDSACPE
;
A
#
# COMPACT_ATOMS: atom_id res chain seq x y z
N MET A 1 46.39 45.94 -43.16
CA MET A 1 46.74 44.53 -42.82
C MET A 1 46.89 44.32 -41.30
N LYS A 2 45.89 44.69 -40.47
CA LYS A 2 45.98 44.55 -39.00
C LYS A 2 44.64 44.19 -38.29
N SER A 3 43.65 43.61 -38.98
CA SER A 3 42.30 43.37 -38.40
C SER A 3 41.82 41.92 -38.41
N THR A 4 42.67 40.94 -38.70
CA THR A 4 42.26 39.53 -38.84
C THR A 4 42.70 38.63 -37.67
N LEU A 5 43.42 39.15 -36.68
CA LEU A 5 44.03 38.34 -35.61
C LEU A 5 43.23 38.29 -34.29
N LEU A 6 42.15 39.07 -34.15
CA LEU A 6 41.37 39.16 -32.91
C LEU A 6 40.11 38.27 -32.88
N VAL A 7 39.65 37.78 -34.04
CA VAL A 7 38.43 36.95 -34.13
C VAL A 7 38.70 35.48 -33.77
N SER A 8 39.94 35.01 -33.95
CA SER A 8 40.28 33.60 -33.74
C SER A 8 40.47 33.23 -32.25
N MET A 9 40.64 34.20 -31.35
CA MET A 9 40.78 33.95 -29.91
C MET A 9 39.44 33.97 -29.15
N LEU A 10 38.36 34.49 -29.75
CA LEU A 10 37.02 34.48 -29.13
C LEU A 10 36.25 33.17 -29.39
N LEU A 11 36.56 32.44 -30.47
CA LEU A 11 35.92 31.14 -30.76
C LEU A 11 36.47 29.97 -29.94
N ALA A 12 37.70 30.07 -29.41
CA ALA A 12 38.30 28.98 -28.63
C ALA A 12 37.78 28.89 -27.19
N SER A 13 37.26 29.99 -26.63
CA SER A 13 36.73 30.04 -25.25
C SER A 13 35.27 29.63 -25.11
N ILE A 14 34.53 29.44 -26.22
CA ILE A 14 33.14 28.98 -26.18
C ILE A 14 33.04 27.44 -26.12
N PHE A 15 34.13 26.72 -26.43
CA PHE A 15 34.13 25.25 -26.48
C PHE A 15 34.54 24.54 -25.17
N LEU A 16 34.91 25.27 -24.12
CA LEU A 16 35.46 24.68 -22.88
C LEU A 16 34.51 24.63 -21.68
N CYS A 17 33.24 25.03 -21.81
CA CYS A 17 32.29 25.05 -20.69
C CYS A 17 31.27 23.90 -20.63
N PHE A 18 31.36 22.87 -21.48
CA PHE A 18 30.42 21.74 -21.46
C PHE A 18 31.06 20.37 -21.25
N SER A 19 32.22 20.31 -20.61
CA SER A 19 32.72 19.06 -20.02
C SER A 19 32.10 18.83 -18.64
N SER A 20 30.77 18.96 -18.55
CA SER A 20 30.01 18.42 -17.42
C SER A 20 30.15 16.92 -17.53
N THR A 21 30.96 16.31 -16.67
CA THR A 21 31.04 14.86 -16.51
C THR A 21 29.62 14.33 -16.40
N SER A 22 29.13 13.67 -17.46
CA SER A 22 27.89 12.92 -17.47
C SER A 22 28.07 11.73 -16.55
N ARG A 23 27.98 11.98 -15.24
CA ARG A 23 27.71 10.91 -14.28
C ARG A 23 26.44 10.26 -14.81
N ALA A 24 26.53 8.96 -15.13
CA ALA A 24 25.37 8.18 -15.54
C ALA A 24 24.24 8.52 -14.56
N GLN A 25 23.22 9.16 -15.09
CA GLN A 25 22.09 9.62 -14.31
C GLN A 25 21.31 8.37 -13.99
N VAL A 26 21.29 7.99 -12.72
CA VAL A 26 20.70 6.74 -12.29
C VAL A 26 19.92 7.03 -11.02
N ILE A 27 18.64 6.64 -11.04
CA ILE A 27 17.82 6.57 -9.83
C ILE A 27 18.36 5.40 -8.99
N ASP A 28 18.93 5.72 -7.84
CA ASP A 28 19.52 4.75 -6.93
C ASP A 28 18.42 4.06 -6.10
N ILE A 29 18.18 2.77 -6.36
CA ILE A 29 17.13 1.98 -5.72
C ILE A 29 17.74 1.10 -4.63
N GLN A 30 17.53 1.50 -3.37
CA GLN A 30 18.14 0.85 -2.22
C GLN A 30 17.12 0.50 -1.15
N PRO A 31 17.36 -0.55 -0.35
CA PRO A 31 16.55 -0.82 0.83
C PRO A 31 16.68 0.38 1.76
N GLY A 32 15.56 0.97 2.16
CA GLY A 32 15.63 2.27 2.79
C GLY A 32 16.05 2.21 4.25
N SER A 33 16.96 3.11 4.60
CA SER A 33 17.17 3.61 5.95
C SER A 33 16.25 4.83 6.17
N GLY A 34 15.30 4.76 7.10
CA GLY A 34 14.38 5.86 7.41
C GLY A 34 12.98 5.40 7.79
N ASN A 35 12.10 6.35 8.12
CA ASN A 35 10.72 6.07 8.52
C ASN A 35 9.78 5.87 7.30
N ILE A 36 10.12 4.94 6.39
CA ILE A 36 9.32 4.66 5.19
C ILE A 36 7.88 4.30 5.58
N ALA A 37 7.72 3.49 6.63
CA ALA A 37 6.41 3.12 7.16
C ALA A 37 5.60 4.34 7.59
N GLY A 38 6.23 5.32 8.25
CA GLY A 38 5.57 6.58 8.63
C GLY A 38 5.25 7.49 7.45
N ILE A 39 6.11 7.51 6.41
CA ILE A 39 5.86 8.30 5.19
C ILE A 39 4.66 7.72 4.43
N LEU A 40 4.59 6.41 4.27
CA LEU A 40 3.51 5.72 3.55
C LEU A 40 2.26 5.48 4.41
N ALA A 41 2.29 5.83 5.71
CA ALA A 41 1.13 5.69 6.58
C ALA A 41 -0.03 6.61 6.15
N GLU A 42 0.29 7.80 5.66
CA GLU A 42 -0.69 8.74 5.10
C GLU A 42 -1.37 8.13 3.86
N ASP A 43 -0.59 7.61 2.92
CA ASP A 43 -1.09 6.96 1.69
C ASP A 43 -1.95 5.73 2.01
N ALA A 44 -1.54 4.94 3.01
CA ALA A 44 -2.31 3.81 3.50
C ALA A 44 -3.64 4.24 4.09
N ALA A 45 -3.67 5.34 4.86
CA ALA A 45 -4.90 5.89 5.44
C ALA A 45 -5.84 6.44 4.36
N ILE A 46 -5.30 7.14 3.35
CA ILE A 46 -6.05 7.63 2.18
C ILE A 46 -6.68 6.44 1.45
N TYR A 47 -5.91 5.40 1.16
CA TYR A 47 -6.42 4.21 0.47
C TYR A 47 -7.49 3.48 1.29
N ALA A 48 -7.29 3.32 2.59
CA ALA A 48 -8.29 2.72 3.48
C ALA A 48 -9.59 3.54 3.52
N SER A 49 -9.48 4.87 3.52
CA SER A 49 -10.64 5.77 3.42
C SER A 49 -11.37 5.61 2.08
N ALA A 50 -10.64 5.58 0.97
CA ALA A 50 -11.22 5.37 -0.36
C ALA A 50 -11.92 4.01 -0.48
N MET A 51 -11.33 2.95 0.05
CA MET A 51 -11.94 1.62 0.15
C MET A 51 -13.26 1.66 0.93
N ARG A 52 -13.28 2.36 2.06
CA ARG A 52 -14.50 2.55 2.86
C ARG A 52 -15.57 3.30 2.08
N GLN A 53 -15.21 4.36 1.37
CA GLN A 53 -16.13 5.12 0.52
C GLN A 53 -16.69 4.26 -0.61
N GLY A 54 -15.84 3.47 -1.28
CA GLY A 54 -16.27 2.51 -2.31
C GLY A 54 -17.26 1.47 -1.78
N ILE A 55 -17.02 0.91 -0.58
CA ILE A 55 -17.98 -0.02 0.06
C ILE A 55 -19.32 0.66 0.30
N LEU A 56 -19.32 1.89 0.81
CA LEU A 56 -20.56 2.63 1.10
C LEU A 56 -21.30 3.05 -0.17
N ALA A 57 -20.57 3.41 -1.23
CA ALA A 57 -21.14 3.84 -2.51
C ALA A 57 -21.74 2.67 -3.29
N LEU A 58 -21.07 1.51 -3.31
CA LEU A 58 -21.52 0.33 -4.04
C LEU A 58 -22.53 -0.52 -3.25
N ASP A 59 -22.50 -0.44 -1.90
CA ASP A 59 -23.31 -1.21 -0.94
C ASP A 59 -23.64 -2.64 -1.40
N PRO A 60 -22.62 -3.48 -1.70
CA PRO A 60 -22.82 -4.75 -2.39
C PRO A 60 -23.62 -5.73 -1.52
N VAL A 61 -24.48 -6.53 -2.14
CA VAL A 61 -25.18 -7.62 -1.46
C VAL A 61 -24.31 -8.87 -1.50
N VAL A 62 -24.07 -9.48 -0.34
CA VAL A 62 -23.26 -10.69 -0.19
C VAL A 62 -24.15 -11.83 0.30
N THR A 63 -24.10 -12.96 -0.39
CA THR A 63 -24.81 -14.17 0.03
C THR A 63 -23.96 -14.93 1.05
N GLN A 64 -24.57 -15.32 2.17
CA GLN A 64 -23.95 -16.10 3.24
C GLN A 64 -24.06 -17.61 2.97
N LYS A 65 -23.35 -18.42 3.77
CA LYS A 65 -23.37 -19.89 3.63
C LYS A 65 -24.76 -20.50 3.86
N ASP A 66 -25.57 -19.85 4.69
CA ASP A 66 -26.96 -20.24 4.97
C ASP A 66 -27.95 -19.73 3.91
N GLY A 67 -27.45 -19.17 2.80
CA GLY A 67 -28.26 -18.62 1.71
C GLY A 67 -28.81 -17.21 1.98
N LYS A 68 -28.59 -16.63 3.17
CA LYS A 68 -29.09 -15.28 3.47
C LYS A 68 -28.28 -14.21 2.75
N SER A 69 -28.97 -13.25 2.18
CA SER A 69 -28.36 -12.05 1.59
C SER A 69 -28.25 -10.96 2.63
N VAL A 70 -27.06 -10.41 2.80
CA VAL A 70 -26.79 -9.27 3.70
C VAL A 70 -25.97 -8.22 2.96
N LEU A 71 -26.08 -6.96 3.38
CA LEU A 71 -25.19 -5.92 2.87
C LEU A 71 -23.74 -6.21 3.26
N GLY A 72 -22.81 -5.97 2.35
CA GLY A 72 -21.38 -6.27 2.52
C GLY A 72 -20.78 -5.55 3.73
N ARG A 73 -21.21 -4.31 3.99
CA ARG A 73 -20.83 -3.54 5.19
C ARG A 73 -21.24 -4.20 6.52
N ASN A 74 -22.23 -5.10 6.50
CA ASN A 74 -22.69 -5.85 7.67
C ASN A 74 -22.14 -7.28 7.70
N ASN A 75 -21.28 -7.66 6.74
CA ASN A 75 -20.72 -9.00 6.62
C ASN A 75 -19.23 -9.00 7.01
N ARG A 76 -18.92 -9.56 8.19
CA ARG A 76 -17.53 -9.63 8.70
C ARG A 76 -16.57 -10.36 7.76
N ASN A 77 -17.00 -11.44 7.11
CA ASN A 77 -16.12 -12.21 6.23
C ASN A 77 -15.79 -11.42 4.96
N PHE A 78 -16.77 -10.69 4.42
CA PHE A 78 -16.55 -9.76 3.32
C PHE A 78 -15.54 -8.67 3.72
N LEU A 79 -15.75 -8.00 4.86
CA LEU A 79 -14.84 -6.96 5.35
C LEU A 79 -13.42 -7.47 5.61
N ASN A 80 -13.27 -8.67 6.18
CA ASN A 80 -11.97 -9.29 6.39
C ASN A 80 -11.24 -9.55 5.06
N LYS A 81 -11.96 -10.00 4.02
CA LYS A 81 -11.38 -10.18 2.68
C LYS A 81 -10.99 -8.86 2.03
N ILE A 82 -11.79 -7.81 2.21
CA ILE A 82 -11.43 -6.46 1.74
C ILE A 82 -10.17 -5.97 2.45
N GLN A 83 -10.12 -6.09 3.78
CA GLN A 83 -8.96 -5.71 4.57
C GLN A 83 -7.69 -6.45 4.11
N ALA A 84 -7.78 -7.77 3.91
CA ALA A 84 -6.67 -8.56 3.41
C ALA A 84 -6.21 -8.11 2.01
N ASN A 85 -7.13 -7.74 1.11
CA ASN A 85 -6.76 -7.19 -0.19
C ASN A 85 -6.10 -5.81 -0.07
N ALA A 86 -6.63 -4.94 0.79
CA ALA A 86 -6.05 -3.62 1.02
C ALA A 86 -4.61 -3.71 1.57
N GLN A 87 -4.35 -4.64 2.48
CA GLN A 87 -3.02 -4.88 3.06
C GLN A 87 -2.00 -5.45 2.07
N LYS A 88 -2.46 -6.14 1.02
CA LYS A 88 -1.59 -6.72 0.00
C LYS A 88 -1.14 -5.71 -1.06
N ALA A 89 -1.86 -4.60 -1.21
CA ALA A 89 -1.53 -3.58 -2.20
C ALA A 89 -0.18 -2.93 -1.87
N THR A 90 0.67 -2.81 -2.88
CA THR A 90 1.89 -2.02 -2.81
C THR A 90 1.51 -0.55 -2.84
N LEU A 91 2.11 0.26 -1.98
CA LEU A 91 1.99 1.72 -2.02
C LEU A 91 3.30 2.31 -2.52
N SER A 92 3.19 3.37 -3.32
CA SER A 92 4.31 4.14 -3.84
C SER A 92 4.02 5.63 -3.67
N ARG A 93 5.00 6.37 -3.16
CA ARG A 93 5.00 7.83 -3.13
C ARG A 93 6.28 8.32 -3.78
N ILE A 94 6.14 9.12 -4.84
CA ILE A 94 7.26 9.73 -5.55
C ILE A 94 7.15 11.24 -5.45
N THR A 95 8.12 11.88 -4.84
CA THR A 95 8.29 13.32 -4.88
C THR A 95 9.31 13.67 -5.96
N TYR A 96 8.91 14.54 -6.88
CA TYR A 96 9.75 15.06 -7.95
C TYR A 96 9.92 16.57 -7.79
N GLU A 97 11.15 17.05 -7.83
CA GLU A 97 11.50 18.46 -7.84
C GLU A 97 12.16 18.80 -9.18
N ASP A 98 11.54 19.68 -9.96
CA ASP A 98 12.08 20.09 -11.25
C ASP A 98 13.26 21.08 -11.10
N PRO A 99 14.02 21.39 -12.18
CA PRO A 99 15.15 22.33 -12.09
C PRO A 99 14.77 23.76 -11.69
N ALA A 100 13.49 24.14 -11.76
CA ALA A 100 12.99 25.43 -11.29
C ALA A 100 12.60 25.40 -9.80
N GLY A 101 12.75 24.27 -9.12
CA GLY A 101 12.38 24.05 -7.73
C GLY A 101 10.89 23.77 -7.51
N LYS A 102 10.12 23.49 -8.57
CA LYS A 102 8.72 23.10 -8.44
C LYS A 102 8.65 21.63 -8.01
N THR A 103 7.96 21.39 -6.90
CA THR A 103 7.78 20.05 -6.34
C THR A 103 6.39 19.50 -6.61
N ILE A 104 6.31 18.23 -7.04
CA ILE A 104 5.07 17.46 -7.14
C ILE A 104 5.23 16.10 -6.47
N SER A 105 4.23 15.68 -5.69
CA SER A 105 4.12 14.35 -5.11
C SER A 105 3.11 13.53 -5.90
N VAL A 106 3.51 12.32 -6.27
CA VAL A 106 2.70 11.35 -7.02
C VAL A 106 2.50 10.13 -6.14
N HIS A 107 1.24 9.82 -5.83
CA HIS A 107 0.87 8.70 -4.97
C HIS A 107 0.20 7.61 -5.78
N ALA A 108 0.67 6.37 -5.63
CA ALA A 108 0.12 5.23 -6.34
C ALA A 108 -0.11 4.05 -5.41
N ARG A 109 -1.04 3.21 -5.83
CA ARG A 109 -1.23 1.87 -5.28
C ARG A 109 -1.21 0.85 -6.41
N SER A 110 -0.76 -0.35 -6.10
CA SER A 110 -0.83 -1.47 -7.04
C SER A 110 -2.22 -2.10 -7.06
N GLY A 111 -2.42 -2.95 -8.07
CA GLY A 111 -3.56 -3.84 -8.19
C GLY A 111 -4.79 -3.22 -8.84
N LYS A 112 -5.89 -3.98 -8.79
CA LYS A 112 -7.15 -3.70 -9.49
C LYS A 112 -7.87 -2.46 -8.91
N PRO A 113 -8.79 -1.84 -9.67
CA PRO A 113 -9.72 -0.83 -9.13
C PRO A 113 -10.49 -1.35 -7.90
N ILE A 114 -10.75 -0.49 -6.90
CA ILE A 114 -11.52 -0.78 -5.68
C ILE A 114 -12.87 -1.42 -6.03
N THR A 115 -13.55 -0.93 -7.06
CA THR A 115 -14.83 -1.43 -7.57
C THR A 115 -14.73 -2.90 -7.96
N ARG A 116 -13.64 -3.28 -8.64
CA ARG A 116 -13.39 -4.65 -9.06
C ARG A 116 -13.06 -5.55 -7.88
N ILE A 117 -12.31 -5.04 -6.90
CA ILE A 117 -12.01 -5.76 -5.66
C ILE A 117 -13.32 -6.04 -4.89
N ILE A 118 -14.16 -5.01 -4.71
CA ILE A 118 -15.43 -5.11 -3.98
C ILE A 118 -16.39 -6.08 -4.67
N SER A 119 -16.63 -5.91 -5.97
CA SER A 119 -17.53 -6.76 -6.74
C SER A 119 -17.03 -8.20 -6.82
N GLY A 120 -15.73 -8.41 -7.04
CA GLY A 120 -15.12 -9.74 -7.08
C GLY A 120 -15.27 -10.50 -5.75
N ILE A 121 -15.07 -9.82 -4.62
CA ILE A 121 -15.24 -10.43 -3.29
C ILE A 121 -16.72 -10.70 -2.97
N ALA A 122 -17.62 -9.80 -3.38
CA ALA A 122 -19.05 -9.96 -3.16
C ALA A 122 -19.66 -11.09 -4.00
N ALA A 123 -19.18 -11.27 -5.24
CA ALA A 123 -19.61 -12.32 -6.16
C ALA A 123 -18.93 -13.67 -5.90
N ALA A 124 -17.84 -13.72 -5.13
CA ALA A 124 -17.11 -14.95 -4.88
C ALA A 124 -18.03 -16.00 -4.21
N PRO A 125 -18.09 -17.23 -4.75
CA PRO A 125 -18.93 -18.28 -4.18
C PRO A 125 -18.55 -18.54 -2.73
N VAL A 126 -19.57 -18.75 -1.89
CA VAL A 126 -19.38 -19.02 -0.47
C VAL A 126 -18.80 -20.42 -0.30
N SER A 127 -17.47 -20.54 -0.39
CA SER A 127 -16.81 -21.84 -0.31
C SER A 127 -17.10 -22.52 1.03
N ALA A 128 -17.60 -23.75 0.99
CA ALA A 128 -18.02 -24.53 2.16
C ALA A 128 -16.84 -24.80 3.10
N ASP A 129 -15.64 -24.98 2.55
CA ASP A 129 -14.41 -25.18 3.32
C ASP A 129 -13.70 -23.85 3.57
N GLY A 130 -13.36 -23.58 4.83
CA GLY A 130 -12.65 -22.37 5.27
C GLY A 130 -11.22 -22.24 4.75
N SER A 131 -10.87 -22.93 3.67
CA SER A 131 -9.59 -22.77 2.99
C SER A 131 -9.62 -21.46 2.22
N GLY A 132 -8.82 -20.50 2.66
CA GLY A 132 -8.74 -19.16 2.10
C GLY A 132 -8.56 -19.22 0.59
N SER A 133 -9.56 -18.71 -0.14
CA SER A 133 -9.46 -18.55 -1.59
C SER A 133 -8.18 -17.78 -1.91
N THR A 134 -7.25 -18.49 -2.54
CA THR A 134 -5.98 -18.03 -3.10
C THR A 134 -6.17 -17.23 -4.40
N GLY A 135 -7.41 -16.86 -4.75
CA GLY A 135 -7.74 -16.22 -6.03
C GLY A 135 -7.52 -14.71 -6.12
N ALA A 136 -6.91 -14.08 -5.12
CA ALA A 136 -6.47 -12.70 -5.22
C ALA A 136 -4.95 -12.69 -5.36
N THR A 137 -4.48 -12.90 -6.60
CA THR A 137 -3.10 -12.62 -7.00
C THR A 137 -2.84 -11.14 -6.69
N SER A 138 -2.01 -10.93 -5.68
CA SER A 138 -1.47 -9.61 -5.28
C SER A 138 -0.20 -9.25 -6.03
N ASP A 139 0.32 -10.21 -6.78
CA ASP A 139 1.30 -9.99 -7.82
C ASP A 139 0.45 -9.52 -9.01
N GLY A 140 0.84 -8.48 -9.75
CA GLY A 140 0.04 -7.86 -10.83
C GLY A 140 -0.33 -8.79 -12.00
N ALA A 141 -0.35 -10.09 -11.78
CA ALA A 141 -0.84 -11.12 -12.66
C ALA A 141 -2.30 -10.84 -13.01
N THR A 142 -2.45 -10.34 -14.23
CA THR A 142 -3.68 -10.29 -15.03
C THR A 142 -4.23 -11.69 -15.34
N THR A 143 -3.65 -12.76 -14.81
CA THR A 143 -4.08 -14.13 -15.08
C THR A 143 -5.21 -14.58 -14.16
N ASP A 144 -6.38 -14.61 -14.79
CA ASP A 144 -7.46 -15.59 -14.66
C ASP A 144 -8.64 -15.31 -13.71
N GLY A 145 -9.76 -14.92 -14.34
CA GLY A 145 -11.10 -15.00 -13.78
C GLY A 145 -12.06 -13.92 -14.31
N ALA A 146 -12.64 -14.16 -15.51
CA ALA A 146 -13.65 -13.36 -16.21
C ALA A 146 -13.20 -11.98 -16.73
N TYR A 147 -13.03 -11.92 -18.06
CA TYR A 147 -12.61 -10.82 -18.90
C TYR A 147 -13.20 -9.47 -18.49
N ALA A 148 -12.35 -8.60 -17.98
CA ALA A 148 -12.56 -7.20 -18.25
C ALA A 148 -11.23 -6.60 -18.65
N SER A 149 -11.29 -5.84 -19.73
CA SER A 149 -10.13 -5.35 -20.47
C SER A 149 -9.33 -4.37 -19.60
N GLU A 150 -8.07 -4.15 -19.96
CA GLU A 150 -7.26 -3.07 -19.37
C GLU A 150 -7.99 -1.72 -19.47
N ALA A 151 -8.68 -1.47 -20.58
CA ALA A 151 -9.50 -0.27 -20.77
C ALA A 151 -10.64 -0.17 -19.73
N ASP A 152 -11.28 -1.28 -19.36
CA ASP A 152 -12.31 -1.27 -18.31
C ASP A 152 -11.70 -0.95 -16.94
N ASP A 153 -10.50 -1.47 -16.65
CA ASP A 153 -9.81 -1.16 -15.38
C ASP A 153 -9.35 0.30 -15.33
N ILE A 154 -8.86 0.85 -16.44
CA ILE A 154 -8.52 2.28 -16.57
C ILE A 154 -9.77 3.13 -16.32
N ALA A 155 -10.89 2.83 -16.99
CA ALA A 155 -12.14 3.57 -16.84
C ALA A 155 -12.67 3.50 -15.40
N LEU A 156 -12.66 2.32 -14.79
CA LEU A 156 -13.05 2.15 -13.39
C LEU A 156 -12.14 2.96 -12.46
N ASP A 157 -10.80 2.81 -12.54
CA ASP A 157 -9.88 3.54 -11.66
C ASP A 157 -10.04 5.06 -11.77
N ALA A 158 -10.33 5.57 -12.98
CA ALA A 158 -10.63 6.98 -13.21
C ALA A 158 -11.91 7.42 -12.47
N THR A 159 -12.99 6.64 -12.52
CA THR A 159 -14.23 6.95 -11.79
C THR A 159 -14.06 6.91 -10.27
N GLU A 160 -13.11 6.10 -9.77
CA GLU A 160 -12.80 6.02 -8.34
C GLU A 160 -12.14 7.27 -7.80
N SER A 161 -11.74 8.24 -8.63
CA SER A 161 -11.22 9.54 -8.17
C SER A 161 -12.18 10.23 -7.20
N ALA A 162 -13.49 9.98 -7.32
CA ALA A 162 -14.50 10.49 -6.39
C ALA A 162 -14.36 10.00 -4.95
N TRP A 163 -13.60 8.92 -4.71
CA TRP A 163 -13.38 8.33 -3.38
C TRP A 163 -12.07 8.76 -2.73
N TYR A 164 -11.25 9.52 -3.45
CA TYR A 164 -9.95 9.99 -2.99
C TYR A 164 -9.99 11.50 -2.76
N PRO A 165 -9.02 12.06 -2.00
CA PRO A 165 -8.79 13.49 -2.00
C PRO A 165 -8.61 14.01 -3.44
N PRO A 166 -9.12 15.22 -3.74
CA PRO A 166 -8.94 15.80 -5.06
C PRO A 166 -7.46 16.10 -5.32
N ASP A 167 -7.01 15.85 -6.56
CA ASP A 167 -5.68 16.23 -7.03
C ASP A 167 -5.46 17.75 -6.90
N THR A 168 -4.23 18.13 -6.59
CA THR A 168 -3.77 19.52 -6.52
C THR A 168 -2.60 19.76 -7.49
N ASP A 169 -2.05 20.97 -7.49
CA ASP A 169 -0.89 21.29 -8.34
C ASP A 169 0.42 20.65 -7.87
N SER A 170 0.50 20.23 -6.60
CA SER A 170 1.70 19.67 -5.97
C SER A 170 1.50 18.26 -5.43
N ASP A 171 0.30 17.72 -5.50
CA ASP A 171 -0.05 16.43 -4.92
C ASP A 171 -1.12 15.76 -5.81
N VAL A 172 -0.78 14.63 -6.42
CA VAL A 172 -1.65 13.94 -7.37
C VAL A 172 -1.65 12.43 -7.15
N ARG A 173 -2.79 11.79 -7.42
CA ARG A 173 -2.88 10.35 -7.51
C ARG A 173 -2.48 9.86 -8.91
N ALA A 174 -1.72 8.77 -8.95
CA ALA A 174 -1.47 8.01 -10.16
C ALA A 174 -2.63 7.04 -10.43
N LEU A 175 -3.37 7.31 -11.50
CA LEU A 175 -4.38 6.42 -12.04
C LEU A 175 -3.73 5.29 -12.85
N ILE A 176 -4.47 4.23 -13.15
CA ILE A 176 -4.06 3.26 -14.17
C ILE A 176 -4.08 4.00 -15.52
N LEU A 177 -2.93 4.05 -16.18
CA LEU A 177 -2.75 4.64 -17.50
C LEU A 177 -2.29 3.54 -18.46
N SER A 178 -2.74 3.61 -19.71
CA SER A 178 -2.26 2.73 -20.79
C SER A 178 -0.75 2.87 -20.95
N SER A 179 -0.09 1.79 -21.31
CA SER A 179 1.32 1.78 -21.70
C SER A 179 1.57 2.14 -23.16
N ASP A 180 0.55 2.23 -24.00
CA ASP A 180 0.71 2.29 -25.47
C ASP A 180 1.61 3.45 -25.95
N ASP A 181 1.57 4.59 -25.25
CA ASP A 181 2.34 5.80 -25.56
C ASP A 181 3.38 6.14 -24.48
N SER A 182 3.70 5.20 -23.59
CA SER A 182 4.59 5.40 -22.46
C SER A 182 5.93 4.71 -22.67
N ILE A 183 7.03 5.38 -22.36
CA ILE A 183 8.35 4.71 -22.28
C ILE A 183 8.47 3.80 -21.05
N VAL A 184 7.51 3.89 -20.12
CA VAL A 184 7.44 3.13 -18.88
C VAL A 184 6.64 1.84 -19.12
N GLU A 185 7.33 0.84 -19.66
CA GLU A 185 6.75 -0.47 -19.95
C GLU A 185 6.97 -1.48 -18.81
N ALA A 186 6.01 -2.39 -18.65
CA ALA A 186 6.21 -3.57 -17.82
C ALA A 186 7.02 -4.59 -18.63
N SER A 187 8.05 -5.15 -18.03
CA SER A 187 8.85 -6.23 -18.62
C SER A 187 8.49 -7.58 -18.03
N ALA A 188 8.86 -8.65 -18.74
CA ALA A 188 8.65 -10.00 -18.25
C ALA A 188 9.52 -10.29 -17.02
N GLU A 189 8.97 -11.04 -16.06
CA GLU A 189 9.72 -11.44 -14.88
C GLU A 189 10.93 -12.32 -15.24
N THR A 190 12.05 -12.07 -14.57
CA THR A 190 13.34 -12.75 -14.83
C THR A 190 13.67 -13.84 -13.81
N ALA A 191 12.86 -13.97 -12.74
CA ALA A 191 13.06 -14.95 -11.69
C ALA A 191 11.73 -15.34 -11.02
N GLY A 192 11.75 -16.45 -10.27
CA GLY A 192 10.60 -16.93 -9.51
C GLY A 192 9.55 -17.69 -10.35
N PRO A 193 8.37 -17.97 -9.78
CA PRO A 193 7.36 -18.82 -10.40
C PRO A 193 6.69 -18.21 -11.65
N ASN A 194 6.92 -16.91 -11.91
CA ASN A 194 6.29 -16.15 -12.98
C ASN A 194 7.23 -15.80 -14.14
N ILE A 195 8.39 -16.45 -14.23
CA ILE A 195 9.42 -16.15 -15.24
C ILE A 195 8.83 -16.12 -16.67
N GLY A 196 9.19 -15.10 -17.43
CA GLY A 196 8.72 -14.91 -18.81
C GLY A 196 7.31 -14.33 -18.96
N LYS A 197 6.59 -14.06 -17.85
CA LYS A 197 5.27 -13.43 -17.90
C LYS A 197 5.34 -11.94 -17.58
N VAL A 198 4.57 -11.12 -18.30
CA VAL A 198 4.35 -9.71 -17.97
C VAL A 198 3.15 -9.64 -17.02
N ILE A 199 3.45 -9.57 -15.72
CA ILE A 199 2.45 -9.62 -14.64
C ILE A 199 2.59 -8.42 -13.70
N HIS A 200 3.08 -7.29 -14.19
CA HIS A 200 3.38 -6.12 -13.34
C HIS A 200 2.84 -4.81 -13.92
N GLY A 201 1.92 -4.88 -14.90
CA GLY A 201 1.39 -3.69 -15.59
C GLY A 201 0.66 -2.70 -14.68
N SER A 202 0.17 -3.17 -13.52
CA SER A 202 -0.51 -2.35 -12.50
C SER A 202 0.32 -2.14 -11.24
N ASP A 203 1.64 -2.31 -11.30
CA ASP A 203 2.52 -2.04 -10.15
C ASP A 203 2.49 -0.55 -9.79
N ALA A 204 2.61 -0.25 -8.49
CA ALA A 204 2.47 1.10 -7.99
C ALA A 204 3.56 2.02 -8.56
N GLU A 205 4.77 1.50 -8.71
CA GLU A 205 5.94 2.20 -9.24
C GLU A 205 5.74 2.58 -10.71
N LEU A 206 5.26 1.65 -11.54
CA LEU A 206 4.98 1.93 -12.95
C LEU A 206 3.89 2.98 -13.08
N LYS A 207 2.81 2.88 -12.30
CA LYS A 207 1.75 3.91 -12.28
C LYS A 207 2.31 5.28 -11.89
N SER A 208 3.12 5.36 -10.83
CA SER A 208 3.76 6.62 -10.42
C SER A 208 4.63 7.20 -11.54
N LEU A 209 5.45 6.37 -12.20
CA LEU A 209 6.32 6.81 -13.29
C LEU A 209 5.53 7.27 -14.52
N ARG A 210 4.51 6.53 -14.95
CA ARG A 210 3.61 6.95 -16.05
C ARG A 210 2.89 8.26 -15.74
N LYS A 211 2.46 8.45 -14.50
CA LYS A 211 1.84 9.71 -14.11
C LYS A 211 2.86 10.86 -14.17
N LEU A 212 4.08 10.65 -13.68
CA LEU A 212 5.13 11.66 -13.75
C LEU A 212 5.53 11.97 -15.19
N GLU A 213 5.63 10.96 -16.04
CA GLU A 213 5.83 11.07 -17.48
C GLU A 213 4.77 11.97 -18.13
N GLN A 214 3.49 11.68 -17.86
CA GLN A 214 2.37 12.48 -18.33
C GLN A 214 2.53 13.95 -17.89
N LEU A 215 2.81 14.19 -16.61
CA LEU A 215 2.98 15.55 -16.07
C LEU A 215 4.13 16.32 -16.73
N ILE A 216 5.22 15.62 -17.06
CA ILE A 216 6.35 16.20 -17.81
C ILE A 216 5.93 16.53 -19.24
N ASN A 217 5.26 15.59 -19.93
CA ASN A 217 4.85 15.75 -21.32
C ASN A 217 3.78 16.85 -21.48
N GLU A 218 2.91 17.04 -20.48
CA GLU A 218 1.94 18.14 -20.39
C GLU A 218 2.59 19.48 -20.01
N GLY A 219 3.89 19.50 -19.69
CA GLY A 219 4.60 20.71 -19.27
C GLY A 219 4.22 21.20 -17.86
N ARG A 220 3.56 20.37 -17.05
CA ARG A 220 3.22 20.71 -15.66
C ARG A 220 4.46 20.77 -14.77
N VAL A 221 5.50 20.00 -15.09
CA VAL A 221 6.84 20.07 -14.48
C VAL A 221 7.90 19.93 -15.57
N ALA A 222 9.06 20.54 -15.37
CA ALA A 222 10.15 20.44 -16.34
C ALA A 222 10.91 19.10 -16.23
N ARG A 223 11.55 18.67 -17.32
CA ARG A 223 12.53 17.55 -17.34
C ARG A 223 13.78 17.90 -16.53
N GLY A 224 14.63 16.92 -16.23
CA GLY A 224 15.95 17.18 -15.65
C GLY A 224 16.00 17.27 -14.13
N GLY A 225 14.90 16.95 -13.43
CA GLY A 225 14.76 17.14 -11.99
C GLY A 225 15.29 16.01 -11.12
N GLN A 226 14.99 16.12 -9.82
CA GLN A 226 15.37 15.18 -8.77
C GLN A 226 14.15 14.40 -8.27
N LEU A 227 14.29 13.08 -8.18
CA LEU A 227 13.26 12.17 -7.71
C LEU A 227 13.64 11.59 -6.34
N THR A 228 12.72 11.63 -5.39
CA THR A 228 12.80 10.85 -4.14
C THR A 228 11.53 10.03 -4.02
N GLY A 229 11.66 8.72 -3.99
CA GLY A 229 10.51 7.83 -3.90
C GLY A 229 10.59 6.82 -2.77
N TYR A 230 9.42 6.33 -2.37
CA TYR A 230 9.21 5.41 -1.27
C TYR A 230 8.21 4.33 -1.70
N VAL A 231 8.54 3.06 -1.54
CA VAL A 231 7.64 1.94 -1.84
C VAL A 231 7.54 0.97 -0.66
N SER A 232 6.33 0.44 -0.45
CA SER A 232 6.03 -0.42 0.70
C SER A 232 6.55 -1.87 0.57
N LYS A 233 7.16 -2.23 -0.56
CA LYS A 233 7.64 -3.58 -0.89
C LYS A 233 8.95 -3.52 -1.68
N THR A 234 9.61 -4.66 -1.85
CA THR A 234 10.82 -4.74 -2.67
C THR A 234 10.51 -4.38 -4.13
N VAL A 235 11.28 -3.46 -4.72
CA VAL A 235 11.10 -3.08 -6.13
C VAL A 235 11.51 -4.24 -7.03
N CYS A 236 10.57 -4.74 -7.84
CA CYS A 236 10.75 -5.88 -8.74
C CYS A 236 11.70 -5.53 -9.90
N HIS A 237 12.16 -6.55 -10.64
CA HIS A 237 13.08 -6.36 -11.77
C HIS A 237 12.48 -5.44 -12.84
N SER A 238 11.20 -5.63 -13.16
CA SER A 238 10.49 -4.82 -14.14
C SER A 238 10.46 -3.34 -13.75
N CYS A 239 10.08 -3.02 -12.52
CA CYS A 239 10.06 -1.64 -12.04
C CYS A 239 11.46 -1.01 -12.01
N ARG A 240 12.51 -1.77 -11.64
CA ARG A 240 13.90 -1.27 -11.67
C ARG A 240 14.35 -0.87 -13.08
N ARG A 241 14.00 -1.69 -14.08
CA ARG A 241 14.27 -1.37 -15.48
C ARG A 241 13.54 -0.10 -15.90
N ALA A 242 12.25 0.01 -15.58
CA ALA A 242 11.43 1.17 -15.92
C ALA A 242 11.98 2.48 -15.28
N PHE A 243 12.45 2.43 -14.03
CA PHE A 243 13.14 3.59 -13.41
C PHE A 243 14.41 3.98 -14.17
N SER A 244 15.19 3.01 -14.66
CA SER A 244 16.39 3.29 -15.45
C SER A 244 16.05 3.92 -16.80
N GLU A 245 15.03 3.40 -17.50
CA GLU A 245 14.57 3.93 -18.78
C GLU A 245 14.02 5.36 -18.61
N PHE A 246 13.21 5.57 -17.58
CA PHE A 246 12.67 6.88 -17.22
C PHE A 246 13.77 7.89 -16.88
N SER A 247 14.77 7.49 -16.09
CA SER A 247 15.92 8.31 -15.72
C SER A 247 16.70 8.77 -16.97
N ASN A 248 16.94 7.85 -17.91
CA ASN A 248 17.66 8.13 -19.16
C ASN A 248 16.88 9.07 -20.09
N GLU A 249 15.58 8.81 -20.31
CA GLU A 249 14.75 9.60 -21.25
C GLU A 249 14.49 11.03 -20.74
N TYR A 250 14.19 11.16 -19.45
CA TYR A 250 13.79 12.45 -18.86
C TYR A 250 14.93 13.18 -18.13
N ASN A 251 16.15 12.64 -18.16
CA ASN A 251 17.33 13.18 -17.50
C ASN A 251 17.08 13.38 -15.98
N VAL A 252 16.35 12.45 -15.37
CA VAL A 252 15.93 12.52 -13.97
C VAL A 252 16.92 11.74 -13.11
N ASN A 253 17.41 12.34 -12.04
CA ASN A 253 18.25 11.65 -11.06
C ASN A 253 17.49 11.46 -9.76
N GLY A 254 17.91 10.54 -8.89
CA GLY A 254 17.18 10.40 -7.65
C GLY A 254 17.54 9.20 -6.80
N LYS A 255 16.68 8.98 -5.80
CA LYS A 255 16.73 7.83 -4.92
C LYS A 255 15.35 7.23 -4.77
N MET A 256 15.31 5.91 -4.71
CA MET A 256 14.12 5.14 -4.41
C MET A 256 14.41 4.26 -3.20
N TYR A 257 13.54 4.34 -2.20
CA TYR A 257 13.64 3.59 -0.97
C TYR A 257 12.52 2.58 -0.89
N TYR A 258 12.82 1.36 -0.48
CA TYR A 258 11.82 0.33 -0.26
C TYR A 258 11.91 -0.31 1.13
N LEU A 259 10.77 -0.80 1.62
CA LEU A 259 10.73 -1.66 2.79
C LEU A 259 11.23 -3.06 2.41
N ASN A 260 12.22 -3.56 3.16
CA ASN A 260 12.61 -4.96 3.04
C ASN A 260 11.43 -5.84 3.46
N GLU A 261 10.93 -6.63 2.52
CA GLU A 261 10.01 -7.69 2.86
C GLU A 261 10.81 -8.76 3.60
N THR A 262 10.38 -9.10 4.82
CA THR A 262 10.81 -10.38 5.39
C THR A 262 10.41 -11.46 4.39
N PRO A 263 11.32 -12.38 4.03
CA PRO A 263 10.99 -13.45 3.09
C PRO A 263 9.72 -14.15 3.55
N ASP A 264 8.88 -14.53 2.59
CA ASP A 264 7.63 -15.22 2.86
C ASP A 264 7.86 -16.31 3.91
N VAL A 265 7.17 -16.18 5.04
CA VAL A 265 7.20 -17.18 6.09
C VAL A 265 6.71 -18.48 5.45
N SER A 266 7.50 -19.55 5.52
CA SER A 266 7.16 -20.80 4.84
C SER A 266 5.75 -21.26 5.19
N ASP A 267 5.07 -21.91 4.23
CA ASP A 267 3.71 -22.43 4.45
C ASP A 267 3.63 -23.31 5.71
N ASP A 268 4.70 -24.04 6.02
CA ASP A 268 4.82 -24.83 7.24
C ASP A 268 4.83 -23.96 8.49
N ALA A 269 5.61 -22.88 8.50
CA ALA A 269 5.65 -21.93 9.62
C ALA A 269 4.31 -21.17 9.79
N LEU A 270 3.65 -20.80 8.67
CA LEU A 270 2.30 -20.23 8.70
C LEU A 270 1.27 -21.24 9.23
N LYS A 271 1.36 -22.51 8.83
CA LYS A 271 0.49 -23.58 9.29
C LYS A 271 0.68 -23.86 10.77
N SER A 272 1.92 -23.96 11.25
CA SER A 272 2.22 -24.13 12.68
C SER A 272 1.73 -22.94 13.51
N SER A 273 1.87 -21.72 13.01
CA SER A 273 1.35 -20.51 13.67
C SER A 273 -0.18 -20.54 13.76
N ARG A 274 -0.89 -20.89 12.67
CA ARG A 274 -2.35 -21.05 12.67
C ARG A 274 -2.81 -22.13 13.65
N GLN A 275 -2.16 -23.30 13.65
CA GLN A 275 -2.46 -24.38 14.60
C GLN A 275 -2.29 -23.92 16.05
N SER A 276 -1.24 -23.15 16.33
CA SER A 276 -0.97 -22.62 17.67
C SER A 276 -2.03 -21.58 18.08
N SER A 277 -2.44 -20.73 17.15
CA SER A 277 -3.51 -19.74 17.36
C SER A 277 -4.87 -20.42 17.61
N ASP A 278 -5.20 -21.44 16.82
CA ASP A 278 -6.43 -22.22 16.99
C ASP A 278 -6.46 -22.95 18.33
N ALA A 279 -5.33 -23.53 18.76
CA ALA A 279 -5.20 -24.16 20.07
C ALA A 279 -5.47 -23.16 21.22
N LEU A 280 -4.88 -21.96 21.15
CA LEU A 280 -5.12 -20.88 22.12
C LEU A 280 -6.59 -20.41 22.13
N LEU A 281 -7.24 -20.36 20.97
CA LEU A 281 -8.66 -20.01 20.88
C LEU A 281 -9.54 -21.09 21.53
N VAL A 282 -9.23 -22.36 21.32
CA VAL A 282 -9.92 -23.48 21.97
C VAL A 282 -9.71 -23.42 23.49
N GLU A 283 -8.49 -23.18 23.94
CA GLU A 283 -8.16 -23.04 25.35
C GLU A 283 -8.93 -21.89 26.00
N ARG A 284 -8.94 -20.70 25.38
CA ARG A 284 -9.73 -19.55 25.86
C ARG A 284 -11.22 -19.85 25.96
N LYS A 285 -11.79 -20.55 24.97
CA LYS A 285 -13.20 -20.96 25.02
C LYS A 285 -13.45 -21.93 26.18
N THR A 286 -12.54 -22.87 26.41
CA THR A 286 -12.62 -23.81 27.53
C THR A 286 -12.53 -23.09 28.87
N ILE A 287 -11.57 -22.18 29.05
CA ILE A 287 -11.44 -21.34 30.26
C ILE A 287 -12.71 -20.51 30.48
N ASN A 288 -13.23 -19.85 29.44
CA ASN A 288 -14.47 -19.08 29.55
C ASN A 288 -15.67 -19.95 29.95
N LYS A 289 -15.77 -21.16 29.39
CA LYS A 289 -16.83 -22.09 29.77
C LYS A 289 -16.65 -22.57 31.21
N THR A 290 -15.44 -22.94 31.62
CA THR A 290 -15.18 -23.49 32.96
C THR A 290 -15.34 -22.47 34.07
N TYR A 291 -14.89 -21.23 33.86
CA TYR A 291 -14.79 -20.22 34.92
C TYR A 291 -15.82 -19.09 34.82
N PHE A 292 -16.45 -18.91 33.65
CA PHE A 292 -17.35 -17.77 33.41
C PHE A 292 -18.75 -18.17 32.90
N SER A 293 -19.06 -19.45 32.72
CA SER A 293 -20.46 -19.86 32.48
C SER A 293 -21.24 -19.89 33.79
N PHE A 294 -21.68 -18.72 34.24
CA PHE A 294 -22.71 -18.62 35.27
C PHE A 294 -24.07 -18.85 34.61
N SER A 295 -24.51 -20.11 34.50
CA SER A 295 -25.90 -20.47 34.20
C SER A 295 -26.65 -20.73 35.51
N GLY A 296 -26.81 -19.69 36.32
CA GLY A 296 -27.75 -19.71 37.43
C GLY A 296 -29.04 -19.10 36.93
N ASP A 297 -30.10 -19.91 36.81
CA ASP A 297 -31.46 -19.40 36.73
C ASP A 297 -31.69 -18.49 37.95
N ILE A 298 -31.91 -17.20 37.72
CA ILE A 298 -32.30 -16.26 38.78
C ILE A 298 -33.78 -16.47 39.04
N GLU A 299 -34.12 -17.60 39.66
CA GLU A 299 -35.35 -17.72 40.42
C GLU A 299 -35.00 -17.59 41.90
N GLY A 300 -35.21 -16.41 42.46
CA GLY A 300 -35.12 -16.20 43.90
C GLY A 300 -34.44 -14.89 44.29
N ASN A 301 -35.25 -13.94 44.72
CA ASN A 301 -34.86 -12.84 45.60
C ASN A 301 -34.15 -13.38 46.85
N ALA A 302 -32.82 -13.45 46.80
CA ALA A 302 -31.98 -13.48 47.98
C ALA A 302 -30.75 -12.62 47.69
N ALA A 303 -30.64 -11.51 48.42
CA ALA A 303 -29.52 -10.60 48.33
C ALA A 303 -28.19 -11.36 48.47
N LEU A 304 -27.40 -11.40 47.39
CA LEU A 304 -26.02 -11.86 47.43
C LEU A 304 -25.16 -10.79 48.13
N PRO A 305 -24.25 -11.17 49.05
CA PRO A 305 -23.45 -10.22 49.84
C PRO A 305 -22.25 -9.61 49.09
N TRP A 306 -22.16 -9.80 47.78
CA TRP A 306 -21.11 -9.19 46.95
C TRP A 306 -21.69 -8.03 46.17
N GLY A 307 -21.88 -6.92 46.89
CA GLY A 307 -22.15 -5.63 46.29
C GLY A 307 -21.08 -5.31 45.26
N ARG A 308 -21.52 -4.82 44.10
CA ARG A 308 -20.72 -3.89 43.29
C ARG A 308 -20.14 -2.88 44.26
N GLN A 309 -18.85 -2.96 44.52
CA GLN A 309 -18.13 -1.80 45.02
C GLN A 309 -18.29 -0.75 43.90
N PRO A 310 -18.97 0.38 44.14
CA PRO A 310 -18.94 1.46 43.18
C PRO A 310 -17.47 1.81 42.95
N PHE A 311 -17.12 2.04 41.69
CA PHE A 311 -15.80 2.53 41.29
C PHE A 311 -15.37 3.63 42.26
N ASN A 312 -14.39 3.34 43.11
CA ASN A 312 -13.91 4.30 44.08
C ASN A 312 -13.04 5.32 43.34
N ALA A 313 -13.64 6.45 42.97
CA ALA A 313 -12.98 7.56 42.29
C ALA A 313 -11.80 8.17 43.09
N SER A 314 -11.61 7.77 44.35
CA SER A 314 -10.49 8.21 45.19
C SER A 314 -9.14 7.57 44.84
N ALA A 315 -9.13 6.46 44.08
CA ALA A 315 -7.88 5.79 43.70
C ALA A 315 -7.12 6.55 42.58
N LEU A 316 -7.82 7.39 41.81
CA LEU A 316 -7.20 8.22 40.78
C LEU A 316 -6.50 9.46 41.33
N THR A 317 -6.87 9.93 42.52
CA THR A 317 -6.26 11.13 43.14
C THR A 317 -4.93 10.87 43.83
N ASN A 318 -4.56 9.61 44.08
CA ASN A 318 -3.31 9.25 44.75
C ASN A 318 -2.18 8.88 43.77
N MET A 319 -2.45 8.65 42.48
CA MET A 319 -1.39 8.53 41.46
C MET A 319 -0.80 9.88 41.03
N GLU A 320 -1.51 10.99 41.22
CA GLU A 320 -0.99 12.34 40.93
C GLU A 320 -0.09 12.91 42.04
N ARG A 321 0.09 12.20 43.17
CA ARG A 321 0.87 12.71 44.32
C ARG A 321 2.18 11.98 44.64
N GLY A 322 2.63 11.04 43.79
CA GLY A 322 4.01 10.57 43.82
C GLY A 322 4.50 9.99 45.15
N GLU A 323 3.64 9.29 45.90
CA GLU A 323 4.07 8.59 47.12
C GLU A 323 4.36 7.11 46.81
N THR A 324 5.65 6.76 46.86
CA THR A 324 6.17 5.40 46.76
C THR A 324 5.74 4.57 47.96
N ILE A 325 4.93 3.52 47.75
CA ILE A 325 4.68 2.49 48.75
C ILE A 325 5.81 1.46 48.64
N ILE A 326 6.70 1.47 49.62
CA ILE A 326 7.66 0.40 49.89
C ILE A 326 6.91 -0.59 50.78
N ASP A 327 6.63 -1.79 50.28
CA ASP A 327 6.18 -2.88 51.16
C ASP A 327 7.13 -4.08 51.06
N SER A 328 7.84 -4.23 52.16
CA SER A 328 8.68 -5.33 52.58
C SER A 328 7.84 -6.50 53.09
N ALA A 329 8.04 -7.71 52.55
CA ALA A 329 8.10 -8.97 53.30
C ALA A 329 8.25 -10.17 52.36
N CYS A 330 9.42 -10.83 52.40
CA CYS A 330 9.55 -12.26 52.11
C CYS A 330 9.63 -12.98 53.47
N PRO A 331 8.88 -14.07 53.71
CA PRO A 331 9.15 -14.98 54.81
C PRO A 331 10.14 -16.08 54.39
N GLU A 332 10.88 -16.59 55.38
CA GLU A 332 11.84 -17.70 55.31
C GLU A 332 11.23 -19.03 54.83
#